data_AF-A0A1S9CYM0-F1
#
_entry.id   AF-A0A1S9CYM0-F1
#
_cell.length_a   1.000
_cell.length_b   1.000
_cell.length_c   1.000
_cell.angle_alpha   90.00
_cell.angle_beta   90.00
_cell.angle_gamma   90.00
#
_symmetry.space_group_name_H-M   'P 1'
#
loop_
_entity.id
_entity.type
_entity.pdbx_description
1 polymer ?
#
loop_
_entity_poly.entity_id
_entity_poly.type
_entity_poly.pdbx_seq_one_letter_code
_entity_poly.pdbx_strand_id
1 'polypeptide(L)'
;MPTRLIWIALVLGISALAGCDQKPGLDAPRKFFSKNKIGSSPDYAVVKWNDPEDHVATVHGFMDDMKSCSIVADALNKDACSETGGENCLNPFSCQPLNH
;
A
#
# COMPACT_ATOMS: atom_id res chain seq x y z
N MET A 1 -0.66 28.80 -42.28
CA MET A 1 0.30 27.87 -41.64
C MET A 1 0.28 27.87 -40.09
N PRO A 2 -0.84 28.06 -39.35
CA PRO A 2 -0.81 27.97 -37.88
C PRO A 2 -1.16 26.57 -37.33
N THR A 3 -1.83 25.73 -38.12
CA THR A 3 -2.39 24.44 -37.66
C THR A 3 -1.32 23.42 -37.27
N ARG A 4 -0.14 23.45 -37.91
CA ARG A 4 0.95 22.50 -37.60
C ARG A 4 1.65 22.76 -36.26
N LEU A 5 1.74 24.01 -35.80
CA LEU A 5 2.32 24.33 -34.49
C LEU A 5 1.42 23.91 -33.32
N ILE A 6 0.10 23.95 -33.52
CA ILE A 6 -0.88 23.56 -32.50
C ILE A 6 -0.81 22.06 -32.20
N TRP A 7 -0.63 21.22 -33.24
CA TRP A 7 -0.48 19.78 -33.06
C TRP A 7 0.81 19.40 -32.32
N ILE A 8 1.92 20.11 -32.56
CA ILE A 8 3.19 19.86 -31.87
C ILE A 8 3.06 20.20 -30.38
N ALA A 9 2.41 21.31 -30.04
CA ALA A 9 2.16 21.69 -28.65
C ALA A 9 1.22 20.69 -27.92
N LEU A 10 0.22 20.15 -28.62
CA LEU A 10 -0.71 19.17 -28.05
C LEU A 10 -0.03 17.82 -27.74
N VAL A 11 0.92 17.38 -28.58
CA VAL A 11 1.66 16.12 -28.38
C VAL A 11 2.65 16.22 -27.22
N LEU A 12 3.29 17.39 -27.04
CA LEU A 12 4.22 17.65 -25.92
C LEU A 12 3.53 17.80 -24.56
N GLY A 13 2.27 18.22 -24.52
CA GLY A 13 1.50 18.33 -23.28
C GLY A 13 1.10 16.99 -22.66
N ILE A 14 0.95 15.94 -23.48
CA ILE A 14 0.48 14.62 -23.02
C ILE A 14 1.61 13.83 -22.32
N SER A 15 2.88 14.10 -22.65
CA SER A 15 4.04 13.42 -22.05
C SER A 15 4.33 13.82 -20.61
N ALA A 16 3.69 14.87 -20.09
CA ALA A 16 3.85 15.32 -18.70
C ALA A 16 3.00 14.52 -17.70
N LEU A 17 2.15 13.59 -18.17
CA LEU A 17 1.54 12.55 -17.35
C LEU A 17 2.53 11.40 -17.16
N ALA A 18 3.73 11.70 -16.67
CA ALA A 18 4.59 10.67 -16.10
C ALA A 18 3.84 10.11 -14.89
N GLY A 19 3.18 8.97 -15.08
CA GLY A 19 2.55 8.23 -13.98
C GLY A 19 3.57 8.07 -12.85
N CYS A 20 3.13 8.32 -11.62
CA CYS A 20 3.96 8.06 -10.45
C CYS A 20 4.42 6.59 -10.52
N ASP A 21 5.70 6.35 -10.78
CA ASP A 21 6.35 5.06 -10.62
C ASP A 21 6.43 4.77 -9.11
N GLN A 22 5.28 4.43 -8.51
CA GLN A 22 5.27 3.83 -7.19
C GLN A 22 5.80 2.42 -7.37
N LYS A 23 7.09 2.24 -7.06
CA LYS A 23 7.69 0.90 -7.00
C LYS A 23 6.82 0.07 -6.05
N PRO A 24 6.35 -1.11 -6.48
CA PRO A 24 5.68 -2.04 -5.60
C PRO A 24 6.65 -2.45 -4.48
N GLY A 25 6.11 -3.07 -3.42
CA GLY A 25 6.93 -3.52 -2.31
C GLY A 25 6.90 -2.63 -1.08
N LEU A 26 7.60 -3.11 -0.06
CA LEU A 26 7.70 -2.43 1.24
C LEU A 26 8.90 -1.49 1.34
N ASP A 27 9.76 -1.38 0.34
CA ASP A 27 11.01 -0.60 0.44
C ASP A 27 10.78 0.90 0.67
N ALA A 28 9.86 1.51 -0.09
CA ALA A 28 9.53 2.92 0.08
C ALA A 28 8.83 3.19 1.44
N PRO A 29 7.79 2.41 1.84
CA PRO A 29 7.22 2.48 3.19
C PRO A 29 8.27 2.28 4.29
N ARG A 30 9.08 1.23 4.24
CA ARG A 30 10.14 0.94 5.23
C ARG A 30 11.08 2.12 5.39
N LYS A 31 11.54 2.72 4.30
CA LYS A 31 12.41 3.90 4.32
C LYS A 31 11.72 5.12 4.92
N PHE A 32 10.45 5.34 4.63
CA PHE A 32 9.69 6.47 5.16
C PHE A 32 9.45 6.30 6.67
N PHE A 33 8.90 5.16 7.09
CA PHE A 33 8.52 4.90 8.48
C PHE A 33 9.72 4.64 9.39
N SER A 34 10.84 4.14 8.87
CA SER A 34 12.11 4.11 9.65
C SER A 34 12.62 5.52 10.00
N LYS A 35 12.33 6.53 9.16
CA LYS A 35 12.76 7.92 9.40
C LYS A 35 11.75 8.74 10.21
N ASN A 36 10.47 8.37 10.14
CA ASN A 36 9.36 9.11 10.75
C ASN A 36 8.65 8.26 11.82
N LYS A 37 9.37 7.39 12.52
CA LYS A 37 8.82 6.52 13.56
C LYS A 37 8.16 7.38 14.65
N ILE A 38 6.91 7.06 14.98
CA ILE A 38 6.14 7.72 16.04
C ILE A 38 5.89 6.71 17.15
N GLY A 39 6.31 7.02 18.38
CA GLY A 39 6.15 6.12 19.51
C GLY A 39 7.21 5.00 19.55
N SER A 40 7.01 4.05 20.45
CA SER A 40 7.94 2.94 20.70
C SER A 40 7.59 1.65 19.96
N SER A 41 6.33 1.50 19.53
CA SER A 41 5.89 0.37 18.72
C SER A 41 6.53 0.41 17.33
N PRO A 42 6.88 -0.73 16.72
CA PRO A 42 7.17 -0.80 15.29
C PRO A 42 5.93 -0.41 14.47
N ASP A 43 6.12 0.19 13.31
CA ASP A 43 5.06 0.41 12.33
C ASP A 43 4.86 -0.87 11.50
N TYR A 44 3.64 -1.13 11.02
CA TYR A 44 3.31 -2.38 10.32
C TYR A 44 2.61 -2.13 8.98
N ALA A 45 2.92 -2.96 8.00
CA ALA A 45 2.19 -3.08 6.75
C ALA A 45 1.21 -4.24 6.82
N VAL A 46 0.03 -4.04 6.24
CA VAL A 46 -0.87 -5.12 5.83
C VAL A 46 -0.47 -5.53 4.42
N VAL A 47 -0.14 -6.81 4.24
CA VAL A 47 0.24 -7.40 2.95
C VAL A 47 -0.69 -8.55 2.59
N LYS A 48 -0.90 -8.78 1.30
CA LYS A 48 -1.65 -9.95 0.80
C LYS A 48 -0.70 -11.12 0.56
N TRP A 49 -1.13 -12.34 0.87
CA TRP A 49 -0.41 -13.59 0.66
C TRP A 49 1.00 -13.64 1.23
N ASN A 50 1.28 -12.81 2.25
CA ASN A 50 2.62 -12.61 2.78
C ASN A 50 3.65 -12.15 1.72
N ASP A 51 3.18 -11.56 0.62
CA ASP A 51 4.00 -10.97 -0.43
C ASP A 51 4.22 -9.48 -0.14
N PRO A 52 5.47 -9.04 0.11
CA PRO A 52 5.78 -7.62 0.31
C PRO A 52 5.35 -6.72 -0.85
N GLU A 53 5.28 -7.25 -2.07
CA GLU A 53 4.85 -6.50 -3.25
C GLU A 53 3.35 -6.19 -3.23
N ASP A 54 2.55 -7.04 -2.58
CA ASP A 54 1.11 -6.87 -2.39
C ASP A 54 0.79 -6.05 -1.11
N HIS A 55 1.45 -4.90 -0.95
CA HIS A 55 1.19 -3.97 0.14
C HIS A 55 -0.19 -3.28 0.00
N VAL A 56 -1.01 -3.39 1.05
CA VAL A 56 -2.40 -2.90 1.06
C VAL A 56 -2.54 -1.62 1.87
N ALA A 57 -1.98 -1.59 3.07
CA ALA A 57 -2.11 -0.47 4.00
C ALA A 57 -0.94 -0.43 4.98
N THR A 58 -0.65 0.76 5.51
CA THR A 58 0.27 0.95 6.64
C THR A 58 -0.50 1.35 7.90
N VAL A 59 -0.11 0.76 9.03
CA VAL A 59 -0.61 1.06 10.38
C VAL A 59 0.54 1.61 11.20
N HIS A 60 0.36 2.82 11.73
CA HIS A 60 1.33 3.53 12.54
C HIS A 60 0.63 4.52 13.48
N GLY A 61 1.28 4.89 14.58
CA GLY A 61 0.82 5.94 15.50
C GLY A 61 -0.13 5.47 16.61
N PHE A 62 -0.29 4.16 16.81
CA PHE A 62 -0.99 3.58 17.95
C PHE A 62 -0.02 3.23 19.08
N MET A 63 -0.56 2.96 20.28
CA MET A 63 0.26 2.45 21.39
C MET A 63 0.84 1.06 21.10
N ASP A 64 0.12 0.25 20.33
CA ASP A 64 0.49 -1.09 19.89
C ASP A 64 0.02 -1.26 18.44
N ASP A 65 0.91 -0.93 17.50
CA ASP A 65 0.59 -0.97 16.07
C ASP A 65 0.44 -2.40 15.57
N MET A 66 1.05 -3.40 16.22
CA MET A 66 0.86 -4.81 15.85
C MET A 66 -0.59 -5.23 16.11
N LYS A 67 -1.14 -4.87 17.28
CA LYS A 67 -2.54 -5.14 17.61
C LYS A 67 -3.47 -4.41 16.65
N SER A 68 -3.22 -3.13 16.38
CA SER A 68 -4.02 -2.37 15.42
C SER A 68 -3.95 -2.94 14.01
N CYS A 69 -2.76 -3.37 13.57
CA CYS A 69 -2.57 -4.03 12.29
C CYS A 69 -3.36 -5.34 12.20
N SER A 70 -3.32 -6.15 13.26
CA SER A 70 -4.04 -7.42 13.32
C SER A 70 -5.55 -7.20 13.18
N ILE A 71 -6.11 -6.18 13.84
CA ILE A 71 -7.54 -5.81 13.70
C ILE A 71 -7.89 -5.47 12.24
N VAL A 72 -7.02 -4.72 11.55
CA VAL A 72 -7.23 -4.35 10.15
C VAL A 72 -7.14 -5.59 9.24
N ALA A 73 -6.11 -6.43 9.42
CA ALA A 73 -5.94 -7.66 8.66
C ALA A 73 -7.12 -8.63 8.86
N ASP A 74 -7.59 -8.78 10.09
CA ASP A 74 -8.75 -9.62 10.42
C ASP A 74 -10.04 -9.11 9.79
N ALA A 75 -10.27 -7.80 9.77
CA ALA A 75 -11.42 -7.19 9.11
C ALA A 75 -11.37 -7.46 7.59
N LEU A 76 -10.22 -7.29 6.95
CA LEU A 76 -10.04 -7.56 5.53
C LEU A 76 -10.18 -9.06 5.21
N ASN A 77 -9.68 -9.94 6.07
CA ASN A 77 -9.85 -11.39 5.92
C ASN A 77 -11.32 -11.81 6.04
N LYS A 78 -12.06 -11.19 6.97
CA LYS A 78 -13.50 -11.42 7.12
C LYS A 78 -14.27 -10.97 5.88
N ASP A 79 -13.93 -9.82 5.32
CA ASP A 79 -14.56 -9.33 4.09
C ASP A 79 -14.22 -10.24 2.91
N ALA A 80 -12.96 -10.66 2.75
CA ALA A 80 -12.57 -11.62 1.71
C ALA A 80 -13.29 -12.98 1.82
N CYS A 81 -13.50 -13.46 3.04
CA CYS A 81 -14.31 -14.65 3.32
C CYS A 81 -15.80 -14.44 2.95
N SER A 82 -16.33 -13.23 3.15
CA SER A 82 -17.70 -12.90 2.77
C SER A 82 -17.89 -12.89 1.24
N GLU A 83 -16.87 -12.50 0.47
CA GLU A 83 -16.91 -12.52 -0.99
C GLU A 83 -17.05 -13.93 -1.58
N THR A 84 -16.59 -14.96 -0.86
CA THR A 84 -16.75 -16.37 -1.25
C THR A 84 -18.01 -17.03 -0.68
N GLY A 85 -18.94 -16.25 -0.13
CA GLY A 85 -20.15 -16.77 0.50
C GLY A 85 -19.89 -17.46 1.85
N GLY A 86 -18.73 -17.23 2.48
CA GLY A 86 -18.35 -17.84 3.75
C GLY A 86 -17.79 -19.26 3.63
N GLU A 87 -17.54 -19.75 2.41
CA GLU A 87 -16.95 -21.06 2.16
C GLU A 87 -15.47 -20.94 1.79
N ASN A 88 -14.65 -21.91 2.23
CA ASN A 88 -13.22 -22.00 1.93
C ASN A 88 -12.45 -20.69 2.21
N CYS A 89 -12.76 -20.02 3.31
CA CYS A 89 -12.19 -18.74 3.65
C CYS A 89 -10.68 -18.81 3.78
N LEU A 90 -10.00 -18.15 2.84
CA LEU A 90 -8.58 -17.91 2.91
C LEU A 90 -8.37 -16.65 3.74
N ASN A 91 -7.33 -16.63 4.56
CA ASN A 91 -6.90 -15.44 5.29
C ASN A 91 -5.69 -14.81 4.57
N PRO A 92 -5.88 -14.12 3.43
CA PRO A 92 -4.78 -13.62 2.64
C PRO A 92 -4.03 -12.47 3.29
N PHE A 93 -4.65 -11.69 4.17
CA PHE A 93 -4.06 -10.49 4.75
C PHE A 93 -3.30 -10.80 6.03
N SER A 94 -2.07 -10.30 6.13
CA SER A 94 -1.21 -10.45 7.31
C SER A 94 -0.39 -9.18 7.58
N CYS A 95 0.18 -9.10 8.78
CA CYS A 95 1.00 -7.97 9.22
C CYS A 95 2.49 -8.26 9.05
N GLN A 96 3.23 -7.31 8.48
CA GLN A 96 4.69 -7.32 8.42
C GLN A 96 5.28 -6.03 8.99
N PRO A 97 6.36 -6.08 9.78
CA PRO A 97 6.99 -4.89 10.33
C PRO A 97 7.65 -4.05 9.22
N LEU A 98 7.55 -2.72 9.37
CA LEU A 98 8.17 -1.73 8.47
C LEU A 98 9.43 -1.10 9.06
N ASN A 99 9.59 -1.14 10.38
CA ASN A 99 10.79 -0.73 11.10
C ASN A 99 10.99 -1.64 12.32
N HIS A 100 12.18 -1.57 12.92
CA HIS A 100 12.52 -2.26 14.16
C HIS A 100 12.87 -1.18 15.20
#